data_AF-A0A0C2MNG8-F1
#
_entry.id   AF-A0A0C2MNG8-F1
#
_cell.length_a   1.000
_cell.length_b   1.000
_cell.length_c   1.000
_cell.angle_alpha   90.00
_cell.angle_beta   90.00
_cell.angle_gamma   90.00
#
_symmetry.space_group_name_H-M   'P 1'
#
loop_
_entity.id
_entity.type
_entity.pdbx_description
1 polymer ?
#
loop_
_entity_poly.entity_id
_entity_poly.type
_entity_poly.pdbx_seq_one_letter_code
_entity_poly.pdbx_strand_id
1 'polypeptide(L)'
;MDIKEFLQDYFIAKTSFLLQWFNFHKRERKDDESFSTYAHEFKKTEKNSRFGHLLEERFRDQFVVGLRHKRIQEELFVRIESTETLFSDILKISTSLESAEKDRAKLDPVGEQNICAVKQQGSKDIQDNQPKTKICRRCGENWHQSWDACKAVNKLCGYCGTMGHFS
;
A
#
# COMPACT_ATOMS: atom_id res chain seq x y z
N MET A 1 44.74 28.44 -4.67
CA MET A 1 43.52 27.76 -5.15
C MET A 1 43.87 26.31 -5.33
N ASP A 2 43.26 25.42 -4.55
CA ASP A 2 43.56 23.99 -4.59
C ASP A 2 43.01 23.35 -5.88
N ILE A 3 43.70 22.37 -6.46
CA ILE A 3 43.25 21.69 -7.70
C ILE A 3 41.89 21.02 -7.48
N LYS A 4 41.59 20.53 -6.26
CA LYS A 4 40.27 19.98 -5.93
C LYS A 4 39.19 21.05 -5.96
N GLU A 5 39.45 22.23 -5.42
CA GLU A 5 38.50 23.35 -5.41
C GLU A 5 38.19 23.78 -6.85
N PHE A 6 39.21 23.94 -7.69
CA PHE A 6 39.03 24.29 -9.10
C PHE A 6 38.21 23.24 -9.87
N LEU A 7 38.50 21.95 -9.66
CA LEU A 7 37.75 20.87 -10.29
C LEU A 7 36.30 20.83 -9.80
N GLN A 8 36.06 20.98 -8.49
CA GLN A 8 34.71 21.05 -7.94
C GLN A 8 33.92 22.20 -8.56
N ASP A 9 34.47 23.41 -8.58
CA ASP A 9 33.79 24.58 -9.14
C ASP A 9 33.51 24.40 -10.65
N TYR A 10 34.48 23.85 -11.39
CA TYR A 10 34.32 23.58 -12.82
C TYR A 10 33.21 22.57 -13.12
N PHE A 11 33.17 21.46 -12.38
CA PHE A 11 32.14 20.43 -12.55
C PHE A 11 30.78 20.91 -12.06
N ILE A 12 30.70 21.63 -10.94
CA ILE A 12 29.45 22.23 -10.43
C ILE A 12 28.91 23.23 -11.46
N ALA A 13 29.75 24.09 -12.04
CA ALA A 13 29.35 25.07 -13.05
C ALA A 13 28.85 24.42 -14.35
N LYS A 14 29.38 23.24 -14.73
CA LYS A 14 28.96 22.50 -15.93
C LYS A 14 27.78 21.55 -15.72
N THR A 15 27.42 21.23 -14.48
CA THR A 15 26.29 20.34 -14.22
C THR A 15 25.00 21.13 -14.44
N SER A 16 24.20 20.75 -15.42
CA SER A 16 22.89 21.38 -15.65
C SER A 16 22.02 21.26 -14.40
N PHE A 17 21.61 22.39 -13.84
CA PHE A 17 20.68 22.47 -12.72
C PHE A 17 19.42 21.62 -12.96
N LEU A 18 18.89 21.65 -14.18
CA LEU A 18 17.73 20.86 -14.57
C LEU A 18 18.01 19.35 -14.49
N LEU A 19 19.21 18.91 -14.85
CA LEU A 19 19.59 17.51 -14.76
C LEU A 19 19.72 17.05 -13.29
N GLN A 20 20.28 17.89 -12.41
CA GLN A 20 20.32 17.58 -10.98
C GLN A 20 18.92 17.46 -10.38
N TRP A 21 18.04 18.43 -10.66
CA TRP A 21 16.65 18.40 -10.21
C TRP A 21 15.90 17.19 -10.76
N PHE A 22 16.06 16.90 -12.05
CA PHE A 22 15.47 15.72 -12.66
C PHE A 22 15.94 14.44 -11.95
N ASN A 23 17.25 14.29 -11.69
CA ASN A 23 17.78 13.12 -11.01
C ASN A 23 17.32 13.03 -9.56
N PHE A 24 17.22 14.16 -8.86
CA PHE A 24 16.68 14.23 -7.50
C PHE A 24 15.21 13.78 -7.47
N HIS A 25 14.37 14.30 -8.37
CA HIS A 25 12.95 13.96 -8.43
C HIS A 25 12.66 12.56 -8.97
N LYS A 26 13.53 12.04 -9.84
CA LYS A 26 13.44 10.67 -10.35
C LYS A 26 13.96 9.64 -9.34
N ARG A 27 14.60 10.09 -8.26
CA ARG A 27 15.16 9.19 -7.27
C ARG A 27 14.04 8.49 -6.51
N GLU A 28 13.94 7.18 -6.72
CA GLU A 28 13.04 6.26 -6.02
C GLU A 28 13.87 5.23 -5.27
N ARG A 29 13.47 4.85 -4.06
CA ARG A 29 14.11 3.79 -3.28
C ARG A 29 14.07 2.47 -4.05
N LYS A 30 15.17 1.74 -4.09
CA LYS A 30 15.19 0.38 -4.67
C LYS A 30 14.57 -0.64 -3.70
N ASP A 31 14.15 -1.80 -4.20
CA ASP A 31 13.49 -2.82 -3.36
C ASP A 31 14.45 -3.46 -2.36
N ASP A 32 15.74 -3.58 -2.73
CA ASP A 32 16.84 -4.10 -1.92
C ASP A 32 17.54 -3.01 -1.08
N GLU A 33 17.09 -1.76 -1.17
CA GLU A 33 17.73 -0.63 -0.52
C GLU A 33 17.09 -0.28 0.82
N SER A 34 17.92 -0.21 1.88
CA SER A 34 17.46 0.21 3.20
C SER A 34 17.03 1.68 3.21
N PHE A 35 16.12 2.03 4.11
CA PHE A 35 15.71 3.44 4.31
C PHE A 35 16.89 4.36 4.65
N SER A 36 17.87 3.89 5.42
CA SER A 36 19.06 4.67 5.77
C SER A 36 19.97 4.93 4.57
N THR A 37 20.20 3.90 3.74
CA THR A 37 20.97 4.03 2.50
C THR A 37 20.29 5.00 1.54
N TYR A 38 18.97 4.88 1.39
CA TYR A 38 18.17 5.79 0.59
C TYR A 38 18.27 7.24 1.08
N ALA A 39 18.11 7.45 2.39
CA ALA A 39 18.26 8.77 3.02
C ALA A 39 19.65 9.38 2.80
N HIS A 40 20.69 8.55 2.76
CA HIS A 40 22.07 9.00 2.57
C HIS A 40 22.33 9.55 1.16
N GLU A 41 21.61 9.07 0.13
CA GLU A 41 21.75 9.62 -1.23
C GLU A 41 21.30 11.09 -1.30
N PHE A 42 20.29 11.49 -0.52
CA PHE A 42 19.88 12.90 -0.44
C PHE A 42 20.98 13.77 0.16
N LYS A 43 21.67 13.30 1.20
CA LYS A 43 22.82 14.01 1.78
C LYS A 43 23.99 14.16 0.80
N LYS A 44 24.15 13.24 -0.16
CA LYS A 44 25.15 13.41 -1.24
C LYS A 44 24.77 14.56 -2.18
N THR A 45 23.47 14.72 -2.45
CA THR A 45 22.96 15.81 -3.29
C THR A 45 22.97 17.16 -2.59
N GLU A 46 22.91 17.20 -1.25
CA GLU A 46 22.93 18.42 -0.44
C GLU A 46 24.06 19.38 -0.83
N LYS A 47 25.30 18.87 -0.91
CA LYS A 47 26.52 19.67 -1.15
C LYS A 47 26.50 20.50 -2.42
N ASN A 48 25.78 20.04 -3.44
CA ASN A 48 25.74 20.69 -4.76
C ASN A 48 24.36 21.29 -5.08
N SER A 49 23.42 21.20 -4.14
CA SER A 49 22.04 21.58 -4.36
C SER A 49 21.76 23.05 -4.03
N ARG A 50 20.91 23.69 -4.83
CA ARG A 50 20.48 25.08 -4.62
C ARG A 50 19.18 25.18 -3.80
N PHE A 51 18.91 24.21 -2.92
CA PHE A 51 17.64 24.17 -2.18
C PHE A 51 17.55 25.19 -1.04
N GLY A 52 18.69 25.69 -0.54
CA GLY A 52 18.72 26.73 0.49
C GLY A 52 17.96 26.30 1.75
N HIS A 53 17.09 27.17 2.26
CA HIS A 53 16.30 26.91 3.48
C HIS A 53 15.24 25.80 3.31
N LEU A 54 14.84 25.48 2.08
CA LEU A 54 13.82 24.45 1.80
C LEU A 54 14.43 23.04 1.72
N LEU A 55 15.73 22.88 1.96
CA LEU A 55 16.44 21.61 1.81
C LEU A 55 15.75 20.46 2.56
N GLU A 56 15.43 20.70 3.83
CA GLU A 56 14.84 19.69 4.72
C GLU A 56 13.43 19.27 4.24
N GLU A 57 12.61 20.24 3.85
CA GLU A 57 11.27 19.98 3.30
C GLU A 57 11.36 19.21 1.97
N ARG A 58 12.29 19.60 1.08
CA ARG A 58 12.49 18.91 -0.20
C ARG A 58 12.95 17.48 0.00
N PHE A 59 13.86 17.23 0.94
CA PHE A 59 14.33 15.89 1.26
C PHE A 59 13.20 15.04 1.84
N ARG A 60 12.43 15.60 2.77
CA ARG A 60 11.24 14.95 3.30
C ARG A 60 10.27 14.55 2.20
N ASP A 61 9.84 15.50 1.40
CA ASP A 61 8.79 15.28 0.40
C ASP A 61 9.27 14.29 -0.67
N GLN A 62 10.50 14.46 -1.17
CA GLN A 62 11.06 13.55 -2.16
C GLN A 62 11.30 12.15 -1.60
N PHE A 63 11.74 12.04 -0.35
CA PHE A 63 11.91 10.74 0.29
C PHE A 63 10.59 9.99 0.33
N VAL A 64 9.53 10.64 0.83
CA VAL A 64 8.19 10.03 0.94
C VAL A 64 7.64 9.66 -0.45
N VAL A 65 7.71 10.56 -1.43
CA VAL A 65 7.21 10.32 -2.80
C VAL A 65 7.96 9.16 -3.46
N GLY A 66 9.28 9.11 -3.31
CA GLY A 66 10.12 8.07 -3.91
C GLY A 66 10.09 6.72 -3.16
N LEU A 67 9.27 6.55 -2.12
CA LEU A 67 9.08 5.24 -1.48
C LEU A 67 8.28 4.30 -2.38
N ARG A 68 8.89 3.15 -2.70
CA ARG A 68 8.19 2.03 -3.36
C ARG A 68 7.29 1.23 -2.40
N HIS A 69 7.54 1.33 -1.10
CA HIS A 69 6.81 0.60 -0.08
C HIS A 69 5.45 1.24 0.23
N LYS A 70 4.42 0.92 -0.57
CA LYS A 70 3.10 1.60 -0.54
C LYS A 70 2.44 1.67 0.83
N ARG A 71 2.46 0.57 1.57
CA ARG A 71 1.89 0.53 2.93
C ARG A 71 2.56 1.51 3.90
N ILE A 72 3.89 1.63 3.84
CA ILE A 72 4.63 2.57 4.70
C ILE A 72 4.39 4.00 4.22
N GLN A 73 4.32 4.23 2.91
CA GLN A 73 3.98 5.53 2.33
C GLN A 73 2.59 6.01 2.77
N GLU A 74 1.59 5.13 2.75
CA GLU A 74 0.23 5.42 3.23
C GLU A 74 0.20 5.74 4.73
N GLU A 75 0.88 4.95 5.57
CA GLU A 75 1.01 5.23 7.00
C GLU A 75 1.68 6.58 7.28
N LEU A 76 2.68 6.96 6.48
CA LEU A 76 3.31 8.27 6.59
C LEU A 76 2.34 9.40 6.24
N PHE A 77 1.52 9.26 5.20
CA PHE A 77 0.50 10.27 4.86
C PHE A 77 -0.54 10.47 5.97
N VAL A 78 -0.84 9.43 6.74
CA VAL A 78 -1.77 9.51 7.88
C VAL A 78 -1.10 10.14 9.11
N ARG A 79 0.17 9.83 9.37
CA ARG A 79 0.88 10.26 10.59
C ARG A 79 1.50 11.66 10.50
N ILE A 80 1.80 12.14 9.30
CA ILE A 80 2.44 13.45 9.11
C ILE A 80 1.35 14.51 8.98
N GLU A 81 1.11 15.24 10.07
CA GLU A 81 0.07 16.28 10.12
C GLU A 81 0.63 17.70 9.93
N SER A 82 1.94 17.89 10.15
CA SER A 82 2.58 19.22 10.14
C SER A 82 3.63 19.35 9.05
N THR A 83 3.68 20.52 8.43
CA THR A 83 4.77 20.92 7.51
C THR A 83 6.09 21.15 8.24
N GLU A 84 6.10 21.21 9.57
CA GLU A 84 7.31 21.35 10.39
C GLU A 84 7.98 20.01 10.71
N THR A 85 7.35 18.87 10.35
CA THR A 85 7.96 17.56 10.56
C THR A 85 9.27 17.45 9.79
N LEU A 86 10.36 17.14 10.52
CA LEU A 86 11.70 17.08 9.96
C LEU A 86 11.92 15.79 9.16
N PHE A 87 12.82 15.86 8.19
CA PHE A 87 13.23 14.70 7.41
C PHE A 87 13.76 13.56 8.30
N SER A 88 14.52 13.90 9.34
CA SER A 88 15.06 12.92 10.28
C SER A 88 13.97 12.14 11.04
N ASP A 89 12.82 12.77 11.30
CA ASP A 89 11.70 12.11 11.97
C ASP A 89 10.95 11.18 11.03
N ILE A 90 10.79 11.57 9.75
CA ILE A 90 10.24 10.67 8.72
C ILE A 90 11.09 9.41 8.58
N LEU A 91 12.41 9.56 8.60
CA LEU A 91 13.32 8.42 8.53
C LEU A 91 13.14 7.47 9.74
N LYS A 92 13.01 8.02 10.95
CA LYS A 92 12.75 7.22 12.17
C LYS A 92 11.42 6.47 12.07
N ILE A 93 10.35 7.17 11.69
CA ILE A 93 9.00 6.58 11.55
C ILE A 93 9.02 5.46 10.50
N SER A 94 9.61 5.70 9.33
CA SER A 94 9.71 4.72 8.25
C SER A 94 10.47 3.46 8.68
N THR A 95 11.58 3.64 9.40
CA THR A 95 12.41 2.53 9.92
C THR A 95 11.68 1.73 11.00
N SER A 96 10.92 2.42 11.86
CA SER A 96 10.08 1.80 12.89
C SER A 96 8.95 0.98 12.27
N LEU A 97 8.28 1.51 11.25
CA LEU A 97 7.23 0.81 10.50
C LEU A 97 7.78 -0.46 9.82
N GLU A 98 8.95 -0.37 9.17
CA GLU A 98 9.58 -1.51 8.52
C GLU A 98 9.92 -2.63 9.52
N SER A 99 10.48 -2.25 10.67
CA SER A 99 10.79 -3.19 11.74
C SER A 99 9.52 -3.87 12.27
N ALA A 100 8.45 -3.09 12.49
CA ALA A 100 7.18 -3.61 12.96
C ALA A 100 6.54 -4.59 11.95
N GLU A 101 6.62 -4.31 10.65
CA GLU A 101 6.14 -5.23 9.60
C GLU A 101 6.96 -6.53 9.56
N LYS A 102 8.29 -6.43 9.65
CA LYS A 102 9.19 -7.58 9.73
C LYS A 102 8.91 -8.43 10.97
N ASP A 103 8.63 -7.81 12.10
CA ASP A 103 8.35 -8.52 13.35
C ASP A 103 6.96 -9.16 13.34
N ARG A 104 5.94 -8.49 12.79
CA ARG A 104 4.63 -9.09 12.54
C ARG A 104 4.74 -10.35 11.66
N ALA A 105 5.53 -10.30 10.60
CA ALA A 105 5.77 -11.46 9.74
C ALA A 105 6.42 -12.65 10.47
N LYS A 106 7.12 -12.44 11.59
CA LYS A 106 7.68 -13.51 12.44
C LYS A 106 6.68 -14.02 13.47
N LEU A 107 5.75 -13.17 13.91
CA LEU A 107 4.69 -13.50 14.86
C LEU A 107 3.54 -14.29 14.22
N ASP A 108 3.47 -14.30 12.88
CA ASP A 108 2.53 -15.11 12.10
C ASP A 108 3.23 -16.40 11.55
N PRO A 109 3.55 -17.41 12.38
CA PRO A 109 3.92 -18.72 11.85
C PRO A 109 2.62 -19.46 11.46
N VAL A 110 2.40 -19.60 10.16
CA VAL A 110 1.32 -20.39 9.50
C VAL A 110 -0.01 -19.65 9.29
N GLY A 111 -0.32 -19.43 8.00
CA GLY A 111 -1.69 -19.53 7.49
C GLY A 111 -2.27 -18.25 6.89
N GLU A 112 -2.50 -18.29 5.58
CA GLU A 112 -3.56 -17.51 4.95
C GLU A 112 -4.87 -17.68 5.73
N GLN A 113 -5.22 -16.71 6.58
CA GLN A 113 -6.59 -16.56 7.07
C GLN A 113 -6.98 -15.09 7.10
N ASN A 114 -7.63 -14.69 6.01
CA ASN A 114 -8.79 -13.80 5.95
C ASN A 114 -8.91 -12.73 7.05
N ILE A 115 -8.42 -11.52 6.79
CA ILE A 115 -8.94 -10.33 7.47
C ILE A 115 -9.92 -9.66 6.52
N CYS A 116 -11.15 -10.16 6.49
CA CYS A 116 -12.29 -9.40 5.98
C CYS A 116 -12.94 -8.64 7.14
N ALA A 117 -12.84 -7.31 7.04
CA ALA A 117 -13.75 -6.29 7.53
C ALA A 117 -14.70 -6.64 8.70
N VAL A 118 -14.50 -5.89 9.78
CA VAL A 118 -15.44 -5.64 10.87
C VAL A 118 -16.90 -5.56 10.39
N LYS A 119 -17.73 -6.52 10.80
CA LYS A 119 -19.17 -6.28 11.02
C LYS A 119 -19.59 -6.89 12.35
N GLN A 120 -20.36 -6.08 13.06
CA GLN A 120 -20.67 -6.16 14.48
C GLN A 120 -21.48 -7.40 14.86
N GLN A 121 -21.33 -7.73 16.15
CA GLN A 121 -21.85 -8.88 16.87
C GLN A 121 -23.37 -9.06 16.75
N GLY A 122 -23.77 -10.32 16.57
CA GLY A 122 -25.13 -10.82 16.72
C GLY A 122 -25.11 -12.30 17.07
N SER A 123 -24.84 -12.59 18.33
CA SER A 123 -25.22 -13.74 19.18
C SER A 123 -25.59 -15.10 18.57
N LYS A 124 -24.96 -16.17 19.12
CA LYS A 124 -25.46 -17.54 19.37
C LYS A 124 -25.71 -18.40 18.11
N ASP A 125 -25.53 -19.72 18.06
CA ASP A 125 -25.08 -20.79 18.94
C ASP A 125 -25.09 -22.05 18.04
N ILE A 126 -24.35 -23.09 18.44
CA ILE A 126 -24.61 -24.52 18.12
C ILE A 126 -24.23 -25.05 16.71
N GLN A 127 -23.57 -26.21 16.77
CA GLN A 127 -23.05 -27.09 15.73
C GLN A 127 -24.08 -27.48 14.66
N ASP A 128 -23.64 -27.64 13.40
CA ASP A 128 -24.15 -28.78 12.62
C ASP A 128 -23.16 -29.30 11.57
N ASN A 129 -22.88 -30.58 11.68
CA ASN A 129 -22.01 -31.36 10.81
C ASN A 129 -22.90 -31.99 9.72
N GLN A 130 -23.33 -31.19 8.73
CA GLN A 130 -24.13 -31.69 7.61
C GLN A 130 -23.41 -31.56 6.26
N PRO A 131 -23.47 -32.59 5.39
CA PRO A 131 -22.99 -32.48 4.03
C PRO A 131 -23.84 -31.45 3.29
N LYS A 132 -23.23 -30.35 2.85
CA LYS A 132 -23.90 -29.25 2.13
C LYS A 132 -24.48 -29.77 0.81
N THR A 133 -25.75 -30.18 0.80
CA THR A 133 -26.49 -30.40 -0.44
C THR A 133 -26.62 -29.05 -1.15
N LYS A 134 -26.26 -29.01 -2.44
CA LYS A 134 -26.46 -27.79 -3.23
C LYS A 134 -27.96 -27.51 -3.26
N ILE A 135 -28.38 -26.28 -3.00
CA ILE A 135 -29.77 -25.82 -3.09
C ILE A 135 -29.96 -25.14 -4.45
N CYS A 136 -31.07 -25.41 -5.12
CA CYS A 136 -31.47 -24.76 -6.35
C CYS A 136 -31.94 -23.32 -6.09
N ARG A 137 -31.28 -22.36 -6.72
CA ARG A 137 -31.58 -20.92 -6.54
C ARG A 137 -32.89 -20.47 -7.20
N ARG A 138 -33.52 -21.33 -8.00
CA ARG A 138 -34.81 -21.04 -8.65
C ARG A 138 -36.00 -21.49 -7.80
N CYS A 139 -35.95 -22.70 -7.25
CA CYS A 139 -37.09 -23.26 -6.52
C CYS A 139 -36.89 -23.39 -5.00
N GLY A 140 -35.68 -23.12 -4.49
CA GLY A 140 -35.36 -23.22 -3.06
C GLY A 140 -35.18 -24.66 -2.53
N GLU A 141 -35.36 -25.68 -3.36
CA GLU A 141 -35.18 -27.09 -2.99
C GLU A 141 -33.76 -27.59 -3.22
N ASN A 142 -33.49 -28.85 -2.88
CA ASN A 142 -32.26 -29.54 -3.29
C ASN A 142 -32.00 -29.44 -4.81
N TRP A 143 -30.72 -29.36 -5.17
CA TRP A 143 -30.25 -29.27 -6.55
C TRP A 143 -30.68 -30.49 -7.35
N HIS A 144 -31.25 -30.22 -8.52
CA HIS A 144 -31.65 -31.21 -9.51
C HIS A 144 -30.67 -31.19 -10.71
N GLN A 145 -30.60 -32.29 -11.47
CA GLN A 145 -29.55 -32.52 -12.48
C GLN A 145 -29.48 -31.44 -13.58
N SER A 146 -30.58 -30.77 -13.91
CA SER A 146 -30.63 -29.70 -14.93
C SER A 146 -31.59 -28.58 -14.54
N TRP A 147 -31.47 -27.42 -15.18
CA TRP A 147 -32.38 -26.29 -14.94
C TRP A 147 -33.80 -26.54 -15.45
N ASP A 148 -33.97 -27.38 -16.47
CA ASP A 148 -35.28 -27.75 -17.03
C ASP A 148 -36.06 -28.69 -16.11
N ALA A 149 -35.36 -29.48 -15.29
CA ALA A 149 -35.97 -30.30 -14.24
C ALA A 149 -36.47 -29.45 -13.05
N CYS A 150 -36.22 -28.14 -13.05
CA CYS A 150 -36.66 -27.26 -11.98
C CYS A 150 -38.17 -27.05 -12.02
N LYS A 151 -38.87 -27.40 -10.93
CA LYS A 151 -40.30 -27.12 -10.77
C LYS A 151 -40.69 -25.63 -10.98
N ALA A 152 -39.74 -24.71 -10.84
CA ALA A 152 -39.97 -23.28 -11.01
C ALA A 152 -39.71 -22.74 -12.43
N VAL A 153 -39.21 -23.56 -13.37
CA VAL A 153 -38.77 -23.09 -14.71
C VAL A 153 -39.87 -22.35 -15.48
N ASN A 154 -41.11 -22.84 -15.41
CA ASN A 154 -42.28 -22.26 -16.07
C ASN A 154 -43.26 -21.62 -15.07
N LYS A 155 -42.77 -21.14 -13.94
CA LYS A 155 -43.58 -20.50 -12.89
C LYS A 155 -43.23 -19.02 -12.79
N LEU A 156 -44.27 -18.21 -12.66
CA LEU A 156 -44.17 -16.76 -12.54
C LEU A 156 -44.03 -16.39 -11.07
N CYS A 157 -42.99 -15.65 -10.73
CA CYS A 157 -42.78 -15.18 -9.36
C CYS A 157 -43.83 -14.14 -9.01
N GLY A 158 -44.54 -14.36 -7.89
CA GLY A 158 -45.59 -13.45 -7.43
C GLY A 158 -45.05 -12.12 -6.90
N TYR A 159 -43.76 -12.06 -6.56
CA TYR A 159 -43.11 -10.84 -6.04
C TYR A 159 -42.53 -9.94 -7.13
N CYS A 160 -41.79 -10.51 -8.10
CA CYS A 160 -41.11 -9.71 -9.13
C CYS A 160 -41.68 -9.90 -10.55
N GLY A 161 -42.66 -10.78 -10.74
CA GLY A 161 -43.36 -10.98 -12.01
C GLY A 161 -42.55 -11.67 -13.12
N THR A 162 -41.32 -12.12 -12.86
CA THR A 162 -40.49 -12.81 -13.84
C THR A 162 -40.65 -14.33 -13.77
N MET A 163 -40.48 -15.02 -14.90
CA MET A 163 -40.55 -16.48 -14.96
C MET A 163 -39.25 -17.13 -14.47
N GLY A 164 -39.37 -18.32 -13.88
CA GLY A 164 -38.22 -19.19 -13.60
C GLY A 164 -37.84 -19.34 -12.13
N HIS A 165 -38.62 -18.80 -11.18
CA HIS A 165 -38.42 -19.00 -9.75
C HIS A 165 -39.71 -18.81 -8.94
N PHE A 166 -39.67 -19.20 -7.66
CA PHE A 166 -40.74 -18.90 -6.69
C PHE A 166 -40.42 -17.64 -5.89
N SER A 167 -41.48 -16.98 -5.40
CA SER A 167 -41.39 -15.81 -4.51
C SER A 167 -40.57 -16.07 -3.26
#